data_AF-A0A8T0IQ61-F1
#
_entry.id   AF-A0A8T0IQ61-F1
#
_cell.length_a   1.000
_cell.length_b   1.000
_cell.length_c   1.000
_cell.angle_alpha   90.00
_cell.angle_beta   90.00
_cell.angle_gamma   90.00
#
_symmetry.space_group_name_H-M   'P 1'
#
loop_
_entity.id
_entity.type
_entity.pdbx_description
1 polymer ?
#
loop_
_entity_poly.entity_id
_entity_poly.type
_entity_poly.pdbx_seq_one_letter_code
_entity_poly.pdbx_strand_id
1 'polypeptide(L)'
;MAYSCRMACTSAHHLLLLAFLLFILQHSHMPCEARPTYLNNIIGTNDATNPTSSEVLLQEAKTVTNLRAFFQSIVDLLHFQNATQTAGHKNQLDFEKESELEAPEKIIDTSGAGFIYNAENQVEQEDANTDEAAAEEPHLLMPFQKPASTPGNCKTGNYIDDCWRCDANWQDRRQALASCAIGFGQYAYGGKDGKIYVVTSNNDDIRSPSPGTLRYGVTRSEPLWITFAKDMTIELKGELIVSSYKTIDGRGAEIHIVGTSQITIEGVSNVIVHGIHVHDILTSGPHHILTAPNLRTFRGSSDGDAIHIKGSSNVWVDHCFLAKATDGLVDGTKNSTNITVSNSYFENHNKVMLFGASPKDDYDRNMQITVAFNRFGPGLTQRLPRCRYGSCHVANNFYTSGWGLYAIGGSEDPTFLSQCNRFVAPDATNRKEVTSRIDDDGPTFGGWQKWDWVSTGDSFANGAFFTGSGVQNASASNYDRARSFVPRHASWVAAMTEDAGPLNCVPKSSC
;
A
#
# COMPACT_ATOMS: atom_id res chain seq x y z
N MET A 1 -16.43 -3.78 -43.47
CA MET A 1 -15.62 -2.58 -43.17
C MET A 1 -14.36 -3.03 -42.44
N ALA A 2 -13.27 -3.27 -43.16
CA ALA A 2 -12.00 -3.69 -42.58
C ALA A 2 -10.84 -3.20 -43.47
N TYR A 3 -10.71 -1.88 -43.63
CA TYR A 3 -9.57 -1.24 -44.30
C TYR A 3 -9.43 0.20 -43.79
N SER A 4 -8.94 0.41 -42.56
CA SER A 4 -8.43 1.73 -42.15
C SER A 4 -7.53 1.71 -40.89
N CYS A 5 -6.80 0.63 -40.62
CA CYS A 5 -5.85 0.61 -39.48
C CYS A 5 -4.53 -0.10 -39.79
N ARG A 6 -4.06 -0.04 -41.05
CA ARG A 6 -2.73 -0.54 -41.46
C ARG A 6 -1.79 0.54 -42.02
N MET A 7 -2.21 1.80 -42.16
CA MET A 7 -1.36 2.87 -42.73
C MET A 7 -0.65 3.76 -41.70
N ALA A 8 -0.96 3.66 -40.40
CA ALA A 8 -0.33 4.51 -39.39
C ALA A 8 0.98 3.94 -38.81
N CYS A 9 1.23 2.63 -38.93
CA CYS A 9 2.42 1.99 -38.36
C CYS A 9 3.59 1.87 -39.35
N THR A 10 3.34 2.01 -40.65
CA THR A 10 4.37 1.96 -41.70
C THR A 10 5.10 3.29 -41.91
N SER A 11 4.54 4.43 -41.47
CA SER A 11 5.19 5.75 -41.63
C SER A 11 6.31 6.00 -40.62
N ALA A 12 6.16 5.54 -39.37
CA ALA A 12 7.17 5.71 -38.31
C ALA A 12 8.45 4.90 -38.57
N HIS A 13 8.30 3.68 -39.12
CA HIS A 13 9.44 2.83 -39.48
C HIS A 13 10.25 3.38 -40.67
N HIS A 14 9.59 4.04 -41.64
CA HIS A 14 10.29 4.68 -42.75
C HIS A 14 11.00 5.97 -42.35
N LEU A 15 10.47 6.75 -41.40
CA LEU A 15 11.16 7.94 -40.88
C LEU A 15 12.45 7.60 -40.11
N LEU A 16 12.44 6.52 -39.31
CA LEU A 16 13.65 6.10 -38.58
C LEU A 16 14.74 5.56 -39.52
N LEU A 17 14.36 4.80 -40.55
CA LEU A 17 15.30 4.32 -41.57
C LEU A 17 15.88 5.48 -42.41
N LEU A 18 15.08 6.50 -42.74
CA LEU A 18 15.57 7.69 -43.43
C LEU A 18 16.56 8.48 -42.58
N ALA A 19 16.29 8.64 -41.28
CA ALA A 19 17.20 9.32 -40.36
C ALA A 19 18.53 8.55 -40.21
N PHE A 20 18.48 7.22 -40.20
CA PHE A 20 19.66 6.36 -40.16
C PHE A 20 20.48 6.41 -41.45
N LEU A 21 19.83 6.43 -42.62
CA LEU A 21 20.49 6.59 -43.92
C LEU A 21 21.09 7.98 -44.11
N LEU A 22 20.44 9.05 -43.63
CA LEU A 22 20.99 10.41 -43.63
C LEU A 22 22.20 10.55 -42.71
N PHE A 23 22.18 9.88 -41.55
CA PHE A 23 23.31 9.83 -40.62
C PHE A 23 24.52 9.11 -41.23
N ILE A 24 24.30 7.98 -41.92
CA ILE A 24 25.36 7.25 -42.63
C ILE A 24 25.90 8.06 -43.81
N LEU A 25 25.03 8.69 -44.61
CA LEU A 25 25.42 9.50 -45.78
C LEU A 25 26.18 10.78 -45.40
N GLN A 26 25.89 11.39 -44.24
CA GLN A 26 26.66 12.53 -43.73
C GLN A 26 28.06 12.15 -43.23
N HIS A 27 28.33 10.87 -42.99
CA HIS A 27 29.60 10.39 -42.43
C HIS A 27 30.41 9.50 -43.39
N SER A 28 29.93 9.26 -44.61
CA SER A 28 30.59 8.40 -45.60
C SER A 28 31.36 9.12 -46.72
N HIS A 29 31.54 10.45 -46.64
CA HIS A 29 32.37 11.20 -47.58
C HIS A 29 33.37 12.13 -46.88
N MET A 30 34.51 11.58 -46.46
CA MET A 30 35.77 12.31 -46.51
C MET A 30 36.89 11.37 -47.00
N PRO A 31 37.72 11.80 -47.96
CA PRO A 31 38.69 10.95 -48.63
C PRO A 31 39.91 10.63 -47.76
N CYS A 32 40.49 9.48 -48.07
CA CYS A 32 41.69 8.89 -47.52
C CYS A 32 42.93 9.59 -48.10
N GLU A 33 43.79 10.21 -47.28
CA GLU A 33 45.25 10.31 -47.52
C GLU A 33 46.02 10.79 -46.26
N ALA A 34 47.15 10.11 -45.99
CA ALA A 34 48.26 10.44 -45.09
C ALA A 34 48.11 10.35 -43.55
N ARG A 35 48.57 9.22 -42.97
CA ARG A 35 49.40 9.20 -41.74
C ARG A 35 50.85 9.60 -42.11
N PRO A 36 51.79 9.97 -41.21
CA PRO A 36 51.72 10.42 -39.81
C PRO A 36 52.66 11.62 -39.48
N THR A 37 52.22 12.69 -38.82
CA THR A 37 53.11 13.56 -38.00
C THR A 37 52.28 14.55 -37.19
N TYR A 38 51.78 14.14 -36.03
CA TYR A 38 51.40 15.06 -34.95
C TYR A 38 51.64 14.38 -33.60
N LEU A 39 52.91 14.01 -33.38
CA LEU A 39 53.41 13.57 -32.08
C LEU A 39 54.61 14.43 -31.62
N ASN A 40 54.79 15.61 -32.22
CA ASN A 40 55.96 16.47 -31.94
C ASN A 40 55.66 17.98 -31.91
N ASN A 41 54.48 18.41 -31.44
CA ASN A 41 54.24 19.84 -31.14
C ASN A 41 53.44 20.12 -29.86
N ILE A 42 53.43 19.17 -28.91
CA ILE A 42 52.97 19.43 -27.53
C ILE A 42 54.05 18.95 -26.55
N ILE A 43 55.31 19.32 -26.81
CA ILE A 43 56.34 19.43 -25.78
C ILE A 43 57.06 20.74 -26.08
N GLY A 44 56.71 21.78 -25.33
CA GLY A 44 57.38 23.06 -25.49
C GLY A 44 56.55 24.24 -25.01
N THR A 45 56.14 24.23 -23.75
CA THR A 45 56.34 25.32 -22.78
C THR A 45 55.60 24.98 -21.49
N ASN A 46 56.35 25.04 -20.39
CA ASN A 46 55.84 24.90 -19.04
C ASN A 46 54.71 25.90 -18.78
N ASP A 47 53.51 25.41 -18.42
CA ASP A 47 52.80 26.02 -17.30
C ASP A 47 51.83 25.03 -16.66
N ALA A 48 51.94 24.92 -15.34
CA ALA A 48 51.19 23.99 -14.52
C ALA A 48 49.98 24.72 -13.92
N THR A 49 48.77 24.54 -14.48
CA THR A 49 47.47 24.67 -13.78
C THR A 49 46.29 24.41 -14.74
N ASN A 50 45.79 23.16 -14.85
CA ASN A 50 44.35 22.90 -15.12
C ASN A 50 44.00 21.40 -14.96
N PRO A 51 43.09 20.99 -14.05
CA PRO A 51 42.75 19.58 -13.84
C PRO A 51 41.57 19.06 -14.70
N THR A 52 41.16 19.76 -15.76
CA THR A 52 39.87 19.49 -16.45
C THR A 52 39.94 18.63 -17.72
N SER A 53 41.10 18.13 -18.13
CA SER A 53 41.23 17.40 -19.42
C SER A 53 41.17 15.87 -19.32
N SER A 54 41.44 15.25 -18.16
CA SER A 54 41.36 13.77 -18.04
C SER A 54 39.97 13.25 -17.68
N GLU A 55 39.13 14.06 -17.03
CA GLU A 55 37.76 13.68 -16.66
C GLU A 55 36.80 13.72 -17.84
N VAL A 56 37.00 14.65 -18.78
CA VAL A 56 36.17 14.76 -20.00
C VAL A 56 36.37 13.54 -20.90
N LEU A 57 37.62 13.10 -21.09
CA LEU A 57 37.94 11.91 -21.89
C LEU A 57 37.43 10.61 -21.26
N LEU A 58 37.41 10.53 -19.92
CA LEU A 58 36.87 9.38 -19.20
C LEU A 58 35.33 9.33 -19.25
N GLN A 59 34.67 10.49 -19.29
CA GLN A 59 33.22 10.61 -19.39
C GLN A 59 32.71 10.25 -20.80
N GLU A 60 33.44 10.65 -21.85
CA GLU A 60 33.12 10.30 -23.23
C GLU A 60 33.29 8.79 -23.50
N ALA A 61 34.36 8.17 -22.98
CA ALA A 61 34.57 6.72 -23.11
C ALA A 61 33.48 5.88 -22.40
N LYS A 62 32.99 6.34 -21.24
CA LYS A 62 31.87 5.70 -20.51
C LYS A 62 30.55 5.83 -21.27
N THR A 63 30.33 6.97 -21.90
CA THR A 63 29.11 7.23 -22.70
C THR A 63 29.04 6.29 -23.92
N VAL A 64 30.15 6.11 -24.63
CA VAL A 64 30.24 5.19 -25.78
C VAL A 64 30.04 3.73 -25.36
N THR A 65 30.56 3.34 -24.19
CA THR A 65 30.41 1.96 -23.66
C THR A 65 28.96 1.68 -23.27
N ASN A 66 28.27 2.65 -22.66
CA ASN A 66 26.87 2.53 -22.27
C ASN A 66 25.93 2.47 -23.48
N LEU A 67 26.20 3.27 -24.53
CA LEU A 67 25.45 3.20 -25.79
C LEU A 67 25.60 1.82 -26.45
N ARG A 68 26.81 1.24 -26.44
CA ARG A 68 27.06 -0.09 -27.02
C ARG A 68 26.32 -1.20 -26.25
N ALA A 69 26.28 -1.12 -24.92
CA ALA A 69 25.52 -2.06 -24.09
C ALA A 69 24.00 -1.95 -24.32
N PHE A 70 23.48 -0.72 -24.44
CA PHE A 70 22.07 -0.48 -24.73
C PHE A 70 21.64 -1.05 -26.08
N PHE A 71 22.45 -0.86 -27.13
CA PHE A 71 22.16 -1.44 -28.44
C PHE A 71 22.25 -2.97 -28.46
N GLN A 72 23.17 -3.57 -27.69
CA GLN A 72 23.24 -5.02 -27.57
C GLN A 72 21.97 -5.60 -26.91
N SER A 73 21.44 -4.96 -25.85
CA SER A 73 20.18 -5.38 -25.22
C SER A 73 18.97 -5.29 -26.16
N ILE A 74 18.92 -4.31 -27.08
CA ILE A 74 17.85 -4.21 -28.08
C ILE A 74 17.97 -5.35 -29.11
N VAL A 75 19.18 -5.67 -29.55
CA VAL A 75 19.43 -6.79 -30.47
C VAL A 75 19.03 -8.12 -29.82
N ASP A 76 19.35 -8.33 -28.55
CA ASP A 76 18.99 -9.54 -27.81
C ASP A 76 17.47 -9.67 -27.62
N LEU A 77 16.77 -8.55 -27.36
CA LEU A 77 15.31 -8.49 -27.25
C LEU A 77 14.62 -8.86 -28.57
N LEU A 78 15.17 -8.40 -29.71
CA LEU A 78 14.64 -8.71 -31.04
C LEU A 78 14.86 -10.18 -31.42
N HIS A 79 15.98 -10.79 -31.02
CA HIS A 79 16.21 -12.22 -31.20
C HIS A 79 15.26 -13.08 -30.34
N PHE A 80 14.94 -12.63 -29.12
CA PHE A 80 13.98 -13.30 -28.23
C PHE A 80 12.54 -13.26 -28.76
N GLN A 81 12.12 -12.15 -29.37
CA GLN A 81 10.79 -12.03 -30.00
C GLN A 81 10.63 -12.92 -31.25
N ASN A 82 11.69 -13.09 -32.05
CA ASN A 82 11.65 -14.01 -33.18
C ASN A 82 11.58 -15.49 -32.74
N ALA A 83 12.28 -15.87 -31.66
CA ALA A 83 12.26 -17.24 -31.14
C ALA A 83 10.87 -17.64 -30.59
N THR A 84 10.16 -16.70 -29.96
CA THR A 84 8.81 -16.91 -29.40
C THR A 84 7.72 -17.00 -30.47
N GLN A 85 7.84 -16.29 -31.59
CA GLN A 85 6.92 -16.47 -32.74
C GLN A 85 7.07 -17.83 -33.42
N THR A 86 8.29 -18.37 -33.54
CA THR A 86 8.51 -19.71 -34.11
C THR A 86 8.00 -20.85 -33.21
N ALA A 87 7.90 -20.64 -31.91
CA ALA A 87 7.34 -21.61 -30.96
C ALA A 87 5.80 -21.59 -30.91
N GLY A 88 5.18 -20.41 -31.08
CA GLY A 88 3.73 -20.24 -31.06
C GLY A 88 2.98 -20.87 -32.25
N HIS A 89 3.65 -21.06 -33.39
CA HIS A 89 3.01 -21.59 -34.60
C HIS A 89 2.87 -23.12 -34.65
N LYS A 90 3.47 -23.87 -33.71
CA LYS A 90 3.39 -25.35 -33.67
C LYS A 90 2.25 -25.93 -32.83
N ASN A 91 1.58 -25.13 -32.00
CA ASN A 91 0.57 -25.63 -31.05
C ASN A 91 -0.89 -25.22 -31.38
N GLN A 92 -1.15 -24.71 -32.60
CA GLN A 92 -2.47 -24.16 -32.98
C GLN A 92 -3.19 -25.00 -34.06
N LEU A 93 -2.95 -26.32 -34.12
CA LEU A 93 -3.61 -27.21 -35.09
C LEU A 93 -4.43 -28.35 -34.49
N ASP A 94 -4.55 -28.48 -33.17
CA ASP A 94 -5.18 -29.65 -32.53
C ASP A 94 -6.33 -29.33 -31.56
N PHE A 95 -7.08 -28.22 -31.72
CA PHE A 95 -8.28 -27.98 -30.90
C PHE A 95 -9.35 -27.18 -31.65
N GLU A 96 -9.98 -27.81 -32.65
CA GLU A 96 -11.32 -27.44 -33.10
C GLU A 96 -12.15 -28.72 -33.28
N LYS A 97 -12.96 -29.06 -32.27
CA LYS A 97 -14.23 -29.80 -32.42
C LYS A 97 -15.00 -29.87 -31.10
N GLU A 98 -16.31 -29.66 -31.22
CA GLU A 98 -17.40 -29.85 -30.23
C GLU A 98 -17.54 -28.74 -29.16
N SER A 99 -18.72 -28.18 -28.88
CA SER A 99 -20.05 -28.28 -29.47
C SER A 99 -20.92 -27.16 -28.87
N GLU A 100 -21.93 -26.75 -29.65
CA GLU A 100 -22.98 -25.77 -29.35
C GLU A 100 -23.79 -26.09 -28.07
N LEU A 101 -24.24 -25.07 -27.32
CA LEU A 101 -25.66 -24.78 -27.06
C LEU A 101 -25.89 -23.54 -26.15
N GLU A 102 -26.86 -22.74 -26.60
CA GLU A 102 -27.80 -21.85 -25.89
C GLU A 102 -27.37 -20.52 -25.20
N ALA A 103 -28.10 -19.46 -25.60
CA ALA A 103 -28.08 -18.08 -25.14
C ALA A 103 -29.18 -17.83 -24.06
N PRO A 104 -29.14 -16.71 -23.31
CA PRO A 104 -29.49 -16.68 -21.90
C PRO A 104 -30.93 -16.25 -21.57
N GLU A 105 -31.46 -16.75 -20.45
CA GLU A 105 -32.63 -16.19 -19.79
C GLU A 105 -32.25 -15.05 -18.82
N LYS A 106 -33.00 -13.94 -18.97
CA LYS A 106 -33.20 -12.78 -18.09
C LYS A 106 -32.75 -12.94 -16.63
N ILE A 107 -31.86 -12.05 -16.18
CA ILE A 107 -31.69 -11.71 -14.76
C ILE A 107 -32.34 -10.35 -14.50
N ILE A 108 -33.11 -10.33 -13.42
CA ILE A 108 -33.99 -9.27 -12.93
C ILE A 108 -33.16 -8.18 -12.23
N ASP A 109 -33.43 -6.93 -12.59
CA ASP A 109 -33.01 -5.71 -11.91
C ASP A 109 -33.77 -5.56 -10.58
N THR A 110 -33.04 -5.46 -9.48
CA THR A 110 -33.58 -5.02 -8.18
C THR A 110 -32.77 -3.86 -7.65
N SER A 111 -32.83 -2.72 -8.35
CA SER A 111 -32.52 -1.40 -7.80
C SER A 111 -33.83 -0.68 -7.45
N GLY A 112 -34.10 -0.49 -6.15
CA GLY A 112 -35.27 0.28 -5.74
C GLY A 112 -35.70 0.05 -4.29
N ALA A 113 -35.13 0.82 -3.37
CA ALA A 113 -35.81 1.18 -2.13
C ALA A 113 -35.23 2.52 -1.62
N GLY A 114 -35.89 3.62 -2.00
CA GLY A 114 -35.69 4.91 -1.37
C GLY A 114 -36.39 4.93 -0.01
N PHE A 115 -35.74 5.53 0.99
CA PHE A 115 -36.38 5.91 2.24
C PHE A 115 -36.18 7.40 2.49
N ILE A 116 -37.31 8.08 2.57
CA ILE A 116 -37.50 9.47 2.94
C ILE A 116 -37.46 9.55 4.46
N TYR A 117 -36.67 10.45 5.02
CA TYR A 117 -36.86 10.94 6.39
C TYR A 117 -36.97 12.46 6.36
N ASN A 118 -38.20 12.94 6.59
CA ASN A 118 -38.49 14.28 7.09
C ASN A 118 -38.41 14.23 8.63
N ALA A 119 -37.72 15.19 9.22
CA ALA A 119 -37.96 15.60 10.60
C ALA A 119 -37.68 17.11 10.68
N GLU A 120 -38.77 17.88 10.67
CA GLU A 120 -38.78 19.24 11.18
C GLU A 120 -38.80 19.21 12.72
N ASN A 121 -38.37 20.34 13.27
CA ASN A 121 -38.81 20.99 14.50
C ASN A 121 -37.91 21.01 15.76
N GLN A 122 -37.44 22.25 15.99
CA GLN A 122 -37.57 23.07 17.22
C GLN A 122 -36.28 23.29 18.03
N VAL A 123 -35.84 24.54 17.84
CA VAL A 123 -34.98 25.41 18.64
C VAL A 123 -35.48 25.51 20.08
N GLU A 124 -34.58 25.36 21.05
CA GLU A 124 -34.61 26.13 22.30
C GLU A 124 -33.19 26.59 22.65
N GLN A 125 -33.08 27.89 22.92
CA GLN A 125 -31.92 28.63 23.38
C GLN A 125 -31.75 28.47 24.89
N GLU A 126 -30.51 28.29 25.36
CA GLU A 126 -30.09 28.81 26.66
C GLU A 126 -28.69 29.44 26.54
N ASP A 127 -28.64 30.76 26.79
CA ASP A 127 -27.45 31.57 26.94
C ASP A 127 -26.89 31.46 28.37
N ALA A 128 -25.56 31.34 28.53
CA ALA A 128 -24.82 31.93 29.65
C ALA A 128 -23.30 31.94 29.44
N ASN A 129 -22.81 33.10 28.97
CA ASN A 129 -21.71 33.89 29.52
C ASN A 129 -20.34 33.27 29.90
N THR A 130 -19.32 33.70 29.14
CA THR A 130 -17.99 34.23 29.53
C THR A 130 -17.20 33.61 30.67
N ASP A 131 -15.95 33.21 30.39
CA ASP A 131 -14.77 33.93 30.90
C ASP A 131 -13.48 33.55 30.15
N GLU A 132 -12.77 34.58 29.70
CA GLU A 132 -11.38 34.52 29.21
C GLU A 132 -10.40 34.46 30.39
N ALA A 133 -9.37 33.63 30.30
CA ALA A 133 -8.10 33.86 30.98
C ALA A 133 -6.94 33.18 30.23
N ALA A 134 -5.93 34.00 29.91
CA ALA A 134 -4.74 33.65 29.18
C ALA A 134 -3.58 33.20 30.09
N ALA A 135 -2.63 32.48 29.47
CA ALA A 135 -1.20 32.35 29.78
C ALA A 135 -0.74 31.63 31.07
N GLU A 136 0.05 30.55 30.93
CA GLU A 136 1.51 30.54 31.06
C GLU A 136 2.11 29.11 30.99
N GLU A 137 3.18 28.95 30.23
CA GLU A 137 4.10 27.79 30.23
C GLU A 137 4.99 27.80 31.49
N PRO A 138 5.46 26.62 31.95
CA PRO A 138 6.90 26.53 32.13
C PRO A 138 7.51 25.20 31.66
N HIS A 139 8.56 25.33 30.87
CA HIS A 139 9.57 24.31 30.62
C HIS A 139 10.19 23.78 31.92
N LEU A 140 10.11 22.46 32.13
CA LEU A 140 11.12 21.74 32.92
C LEU A 140 11.34 20.36 32.30
N LEU A 141 12.51 20.18 31.68
CA LEU A 141 13.02 18.89 31.25
C LEU A 141 13.29 18.03 32.50
N MET A 142 12.39 17.10 32.81
CA MET A 142 12.68 16.01 33.74
C MET A 142 13.18 14.78 32.98
N PRO A 143 14.20 14.05 33.49
CA PRO A 143 14.62 12.80 32.91
C PRO A 143 13.48 11.78 32.97
N PHE A 144 13.14 11.17 31.82
CA PHE A 144 12.15 10.11 31.72
C PHE A 144 12.55 8.92 32.60
N GLN A 145 11.96 8.81 33.79
CA GLN A 145 11.89 7.56 34.52
C GLN A 145 10.66 6.79 34.05
N LYS A 146 10.89 5.55 33.59
CA LYS A 146 9.85 4.55 33.31
C LYS A 146 8.89 4.50 34.52
N PRO A 147 7.58 4.79 34.36
CA PRO A 147 6.65 4.50 35.44
C PRO A 147 6.73 3.00 35.72
N ALA A 148 7.03 2.65 36.98
CA ALA A 148 7.01 1.28 37.42
C ALA A 148 5.65 0.68 37.07
N SER A 149 5.64 -0.42 36.32
CA SER A 149 4.44 -1.18 36.03
C SER A 149 3.85 -1.66 37.36
N THR A 150 2.79 -1.00 37.82
CA THR A 150 1.96 -1.52 38.89
C THR A 150 1.40 -2.87 38.41
N PRO A 151 1.58 -3.96 39.17
CA PRO A 151 0.95 -5.24 38.84
C PRO A 151 -0.57 -5.01 38.85
N GLY A 152 -1.19 -4.96 37.67
CA GLY A 152 -2.63 -4.79 37.54
C GLY A 152 -3.14 -3.78 36.49
N ASN A 153 -2.29 -3.02 35.80
CA ASN A 153 -2.75 -2.14 34.72
C ASN A 153 -2.03 -2.44 33.39
N CYS A 154 -2.67 -3.28 32.57
CA CYS A 154 -2.26 -3.62 31.20
C CYS A 154 -2.54 -2.49 30.18
N LYS A 155 -3.01 -1.32 30.63
CA LYS A 155 -3.30 -0.19 29.76
C LYS A 155 -2.02 0.51 29.32
N THR A 156 -1.88 0.68 28.01
CA THR A 156 -0.73 1.29 27.34
C THR A 156 -1.03 2.72 26.86
N GLY A 157 -2.31 3.12 26.87
CA GLY A 157 -2.79 4.36 26.28
C GLY A 157 -3.23 4.21 24.82
N ASN A 158 -2.98 3.05 24.22
CA ASN A 158 -3.49 2.65 22.91
C ASN A 158 -4.97 2.26 23.03
N TYR A 159 -5.86 3.03 22.39
CA TYR A 159 -7.32 2.83 22.53
C TYR A 159 -7.80 1.46 22.07
N ILE A 160 -7.15 0.88 21.06
CA ILE A 160 -7.54 -0.41 20.49
C ILE A 160 -7.17 -1.49 21.49
N ASP A 161 -5.90 -1.57 21.88
CA ASP A 161 -5.41 -2.62 22.78
C ASP A 161 -6.05 -2.51 24.16
N ASP A 162 -6.16 -1.30 24.71
CA ASP A 162 -6.74 -1.06 26.03
C ASP A 162 -8.23 -1.48 26.12
N CYS A 163 -8.90 -1.66 24.97
CA CYS A 163 -10.29 -2.09 24.89
C CYS A 163 -10.48 -3.61 25.04
N TRP A 164 -9.52 -4.44 24.60
CA TRP A 164 -9.69 -5.90 24.60
C TRP A 164 -8.53 -6.68 25.22
N ARG A 165 -7.29 -6.19 25.13
CA ARG A 165 -6.07 -6.95 25.38
C ARG A 165 -5.94 -7.40 26.83
N CYS A 166 -6.39 -6.53 27.72
CA CYS A 166 -6.51 -6.75 29.15
C CYS A 166 -7.46 -7.89 29.58
N ASP A 167 -8.32 -8.38 28.69
CA ASP A 167 -9.24 -9.45 29.01
C ASP A 167 -8.54 -10.81 29.06
N ALA A 168 -8.34 -11.36 30.26
CA ALA A 168 -7.79 -12.70 30.41
C ALA A 168 -8.67 -13.83 29.80
N ASN A 169 -9.94 -13.54 29.51
CA ASN A 169 -10.88 -14.45 28.86
C ASN A 169 -11.08 -14.12 27.37
N TRP A 170 -10.14 -13.40 26.74
CA TRP A 170 -10.21 -13.02 25.32
C TRP A 170 -10.47 -14.23 24.42
N GLN A 171 -10.02 -15.44 24.79
CA GLN A 171 -10.21 -16.65 24.00
C GLN A 171 -11.69 -17.09 23.94
N ASP A 172 -12.42 -16.97 25.05
CA ASP A 172 -13.84 -17.28 25.12
C ASP A 172 -14.69 -16.12 24.58
N ARG A 173 -14.13 -14.90 24.60
CA ARG A 173 -14.76 -13.67 24.12
C ARG A 173 -14.10 -13.11 22.87
N ARG A 174 -13.56 -13.97 21.99
CA ARG A 174 -12.74 -13.57 20.82
C ARG A 174 -13.35 -12.44 20.01
N GLN A 175 -14.66 -12.56 19.78
CA GLN A 175 -15.42 -11.62 18.95
C GLN A 175 -15.59 -10.23 19.57
N ALA A 176 -15.27 -10.04 20.86
CA ALA A 176 -15.28 -8.73 21.51
C ALA A 176 -14.28 -7.76 20.87
N LEU A 177 -13.20 -8.26 20.26
CA LEU A 177 -12.24 -7.48 19.49
C LEU A 177 -12.93 -6.58 18.45
N ALA A 178 -13.97 -7.07 17.78
CA ALA A 178 -14.65 -6.33 16.72
C ALA A 178 -15.41 -5.08 17.20
N SER A 179 -15.48 -4.83 18.50
CA SER A 179 -16.00 -3.58 19.07
C SER A 179 -14.91 -2.56 19.43
N CYS A 180 -13.62 -2.90 19.21
CA CYS A 180 -12.48 -2.09 19.63
C CYS A 180 -11.79 -1.33 18.48
N ALA A 181 -12.24 -1.54 17.24
CA ALA A 181 -11.76 -0.79 16.10
C ALA A 181 -12.05 0.71 16.29
N ILE A 182 -11.11 1.55 15.84
CA ILE A 182 -11.28 3.01 15.81
C ILE A 182 -11.12 3.54 14.39
N GLY A 183 -11.34 4.84 14.24
CA GLY A 183 -11.12 5.54 12.98
C GLY A 183 -12.18 5.18 11.94
N PHE A 184 -11.85 5.31 10.65
CA PHE A 184 -12.82 5.09 9.58
C PHE A 184 -13.23 3.61 9.43
N GLY A 185 -12.35 2.67 9.79
CA GLY A 185 -12.65 1.24 9.86
C GLY A 185 -13.39 0.79 11.12
N GLN A 186 -13.86 1.68 12.00
CA GLN A 186 -14.53 1.32 13.26
C GLN A 186 -15.78 0.44 13.11
N TYR A 187 -16.39 0.45 11.91
CA TYR A 187 -17.55 -0.36 11.59
C TYR A 187 -17.22 -1.69 10.90
N ALA A 188 -15.94 -2.07 10.81
CA ALA A 188 -15.53 -3.38 10.34
C ALA A 188 -15.85 -4.44 11.40
N TYR A 189 -17.09 -4.94 11.43
CA TYR A 189 -17.48 -5.95 12.43
C TYR A 189 -16.96 -7.36 12.11
N GLY A 190 -16.40 -7.56 10.92
CA GLY A 190 -15.87 -8.86 10.48
C GLY A 190 -16.93 -9.96 10.57
N GLY A 191 -16.53 -11.11 11.12
CA GLY A 191 -17.40 -12.26 11.37
C GLY A 191 -18.08 -12.29 12.73
N LYS A 192 -18.21 -11.15 13.42
CA LYS A 192 -18.91 -11.05 14.72
C LYS A 192 -20.33 -11.62 14.63
N ASP A 193 -20.78 -12.28 15.70
CA ASP A 193 -22.03 -13.03 15.81
C ASP A 193 -22.15 -14.24 14.86
N GLY A 194 -21.14 -14.45 14.02
CA GLY A 194 -20.95 -15.63 13.20
C GLY A 194 -20.39 -16.81 13.98
N LYS A 195 -20.38 -17.98 13.32
CA LYS A 195 -19.78 -19.18 13.91
C LYS A 195 -18.26 -19.06 13.94
N ILE A 196 -17.65 -19.64 14.97
CA ILE A 196 -16.20 -19.86 14.97
C ILE A 196 -15.90 -20.99 13.98
N TYR A 197 -15.05 -20.69 13.01
CA TYR A 197 -14.48 -21.66 12.08
C TYR A 197 -13.01 -21.87 12.44
N VAL A 198 -12.60 -23.11 12.66
CA VAL A 198 -11.23 -23.44 13.05
C VAL A 198 -10.49 -24.03 11.84
N VAL A 199 -9.43 -23.35 11.41
CA VAL A 199 -8.48 -23.86 10.42
C VAL A 199 -7.63 -24.92 11.12
N THR A 200 -7.63 -26.13 10.55
CA THR A 200 -6.91 -27.31 11.05
C THR A 200 -5.86 -27.81 10.07
N SER A 201 -5.88 -27.32 8.84
CA SER A 201 -4.96 -27.67 7.76
C SER A 201 -4.41 -26.44 7.07
N ASN A 202 -3.10 -26.46 6.79
CA ASN A 202 -2.40 -25.44 6.02
C ASN A 202 -2.39 -25.71 4.51
N ASN A 203 -3.12 -26.74 4.05
CA ASN A 203 -3.27 -27.00 2.62
C ASN A 203 -4.05 -25.89 1.93
N ASP A 204 -3.61 -25.54 0.73
CA ASP A 204 -4.35 -24.66 -0.17
C ASP A 204 -4.69 -25.39 -1.49
N ASP A 205 -5.98 -25.44 -1.81
CA ASP A 205 -6.51 -25.89 -3.10
C ASP A 205 -7.38 -24.77 -3.66
N ILE A 206 -6.90 -24.13 -4.74
CA ILE A 206 -7.53 -22.93 -5.30
C ILE A 206 -8.91 -23.19 -5.94
N ARG A 207 -9.26 -24.45 -6.25
CA ARG A 207 -10.49 -24.80 -6.98
C ARG A 207 -11.52 -25.49 -6.10
N SER A 208 -11.04 -26.33 -5.20
CA SER A 208 -11.89 -27.19 -4.37
C SER A 208 -11.35 -27.31 -2.93
N PRO A 209 -11.25 -26.19 -2.21
CA PRO A 209 -10.73 -26.19 -0.85
C PRO A 209 -11.57 -27.08 0.06
N SER A 210 -10.90 -27.88 0.89
CA SER A 210 -11.56 -28.78 1.83
C SER A 210 -11.96 -28.04 3.12
N PRO A 211 -13.04 -28.44 3.82
CA PRO A 211 -13.28 -28.00 5.19
C PRO A 211 -12.04 -28.21 6.07
N GLY A 212 -11.76 -27.27 6.98
CA GLY A 212 -10.54 -27.19 7.77
C GLY A 212 -9.41 -26.35 7.14
N THR A 213 -9.54 -25.89 5.89
CA THR A 213 -8.57 -24.99 5.25
C THR A 213 -8.99 -23.52 5.34
N LEU A 214 -8.01 -22.59 5.33
CA LEU A 214 -8.29 -21.15 5.35
C LEU A 214 -9.17 -20.73 4.18
N ARG A 215 -8.84 -21.15 2.94
CA ARG A 215 -9.59 -20.80 1.73
C ARG A 215 -11.05 -21.24 1.80
N TYR A 216 -11.34 -22.40 2.37
CA TYR A 216 -12.72 -22.83 2.56
C TYR A 216 -13.47 -21.82 3.45
N GLY A 217 -12.89 -21.44 4.60
CA GLY A 217 -13.49 -20.51 5.56
C GLY A 217 -13.75 -19.12 4.98
N VAL A 218 -12.74 -18.51 4.36
CA VAL A 218 -12.86 -17.11 3.87
C VAL A 218 -13.82 -16.95 2.69
N THR A 219 -14.10 -18.02 1.95
CA THR A 219 -15.03 -18.01 0.80
C THR A 219 -16.46 -18.38 1.15
N ARG A 220 -16.79 -18.62 2.43
CA ARG A 220 -18.17 -18.92 2.85
C ARG A 220 -19.06 -17.67 2.78
N SER A 221 -20.34 -17.87 2.49
CA SER A 221 -21.33 -16.77 2.42
C SER A 221 -21.72 -16.25 3.81
N GLU A 222 -21.79 -17.13 4.81
CA GLU A 222 -22.17 -16.77 6.17
C GLU A 222 -21.05 -16.01 6.91
N PRO A 223 -21.40 -15.19 7.92
CA PRO A 223 -20.41 -14.58 8.80
C PRO A 223 -19.58 -15.65 9.52
N LEU A 224 -18.24 -15.53 9.47
CA LEU A 224 -17.34 -16.47 10.15
C LEU A 224 -16.22 -15.75 10.88
N TRP A 225 -16.02 -16.12 12.14
CA TRP A 225 -14.83 -15.80 12.91
C TRP A 225 -13.81 -16.93 12.76
N ILE A 226 -12.81 -16.72 11.91
CA ILE A 226 -11.85 -17.74 11.52
C ILE A 226 -10.66 -17.70 12.49
N THR A 227 -10.38 -18.84 13.12
CA THR A 227 -9.28 -19.05 14.07
C THR A 227 -8.43 -20.23 13.62
N PHE A 228 -7.31 -20.47 14.29
CA PHE A 228 -6.35 -21.52 13.92
C PHE A 228 -6.13 -22.48 15.08
N ALA A 229 -6.08 -23.78 14.78
CA ALA A 229 -5.91 -24.82 15.80
C ALA A 229 -4.49 -24.90 16.38
N LYS A 230 -3.50 -24.39 15.64
CA LYS A 230 -2.06 -24.45 15.94
C LYS A 230 -1.32 -23.49 15.02
N ASP A 231 -0.03 -23.30 15.27
CA ASP A 231 0.88 -22.57 14.39
C ASP A 231 0.87 -23.19 12.99
N MET A 232 0.86 -22.33 11.97
CA MET A 232 0.78 -22.76 10.57
C MET A 232 1.52 -21.79 9.66
N THR A 233 2.28 -22.35 8.71
CA THR A 233 2.65 -21.67 7.48
C THR A 233 1.73 -22.16 6.37
N ILE A 234 0.93 -21.24 5.82
CA ILE A 234 -0.01 -21.48 4.74
C ILE A 234 0.59 -20.87 3.46
N GLU A 235 1.01 -21.74 2.55
CA GLU A 235 1.52 -21.35 1.24
C GLU A 235 0.35 -21.23 0.25
N LEU A 236 0.04 -20.00 -0.16
CA LEU A 236 -1.01 -19.72 -1.13
C LEU A 236 -0.58 -20.16 -2.52
N LYS A 237 -1.49 -20.86 -3.22
CA LYS A 237 -1.28 -21.32 -4.61
C LYS A 237 -2.01 -20.46 -5.64
N GLY A 238 -2.55 -19.33 -5.22
CA GLY A 238 -3.35 -18.38 -6.01
C GLY A 238 -4.12 -17.42 -5.09
N GLU A 239 -4.69 -16.35 -5.64
CA GLU A 239 -5.33 -15.28 -4.84
C GLU A 239 -6.28 -15.82 -3.79
N LEU A 240 -6.11 -15.43 -2.54
CA LEU A 240 -7.02 -15.79 -1.46
C LEU A 240 -8.17 -14.78 -1.41
N ILE A 241 -9.30 -15.12 -2.05
CA ILE A 241 -10.48 -14.26 -2.11
C ILE A 241 -11.24 -14.33 -0.78
N VAL A 242 -11.44 -13.19 -0.15
CA VAL A 242 -12.16 -13.06 1.12
C VAL A 242 -13.56 -12.49 0.87
N SER A 243 -14.59 -13.22 1.26
CA SER A 243 -15.98 -12.77 1.20
C SER A 243 -16.32 -11.79 2.34
N SER A 244 -17.46 -11.11 2.26
CA SER A 244 -17.96 -10.23 3.34
C SER A 244 -18.12 -10.97 4.67
N TYR A 245 -18.12 -10.19 5.76
CA TYR A 245 -18.35 -10.66 7.13
C TYR A 245 -17.37 -11.76 7.57
N LYS A 246 -16.08 -11.48 7.40
CA LYS A 246 -15.00 -12.40 7.79
C LYS A 246 -14.07 -11.74 8.78
N THR A 247 -13.71 -12.49 9.81
CA THR A 247 -12.54 -12.16 10.63
C THR A 247 -11.52 -13.27 10.45
N ILE A 248 -10.29 -12.93 10.07
CA ILE A 248 -9.12 -13.81 10.20
C ILE A 248 -8.42 -13.40 11.49
N ASP A 249 -8.47 -14.25 12.52
CA ASP A 249 -7.94 -13.98 13.87
C ASP A 249 -6.83 -14.97 14.20
N GLY A 250 -5.58 -14.52 14.12
CA GLY A 250 -4.40 -15.30 14.44
C GLY A 250 -4.13 -15.51 15.94
N ARG A 251 -4.84 -14.84 16.86
CA ARG A 251 -4.51 -14.91 18.29
C ARG A 251 -4.55 -16.34 18.83
N GLY A 252 -3.48 -16.72 19.52
CA GLY A 252 -3.28 -18.07 20.08
C GLY A 252 -2.56 -19.04 19.15
N ALA A 253 -2.10 -18.59 17.98
CA ALA A 253 -1.24 -19.35 17.07
C ALA A 253 -0.35 -18.40 16.26
N GLU A 254 0.84 -18.86 15.87
CA GLU A 254 1.71 -18.13 14.95
C GLU A 254 1.37 -18.52 13.51
N ILE A 255 0.77 -17.57 12.76
CA ILE A 255 0.22 -17.84 11.43
C ILE A 255 0.96 -17.02 10.38
N HIS A 256 1.62 -17.73 9.47
CA HIS A 256 2.31 -17.17 8.32
C HIS A 256 1.52 -17.45 7.04
N ILE A 257 1.19 -16.39 6.30
CA ILE A 257 0.67 -16.45 4.94
C ILE A 257 1.82 -16.08 4.00
N VAL A 258 2.20 -17.03 3.15
CA VAL A 258 3.34 -16.90 2.22
C VAL A 258 2.97 -17.44 0.84
N GLY A 259 3.88 -17.32 -0.12
CA GLY A 259 3.81 -18.04 -1.39
C GLY A 259 3.29 -17.22 -2.56
N THR A 260 2.80 -17.90 -3.59
CA THR A 260 2.42 -17.28 -4.85
C THR A 260 0.97 -16.81 -4.80
N SER A 261 0.71 -15.68 -4.15
CA SER A 261 -0.35 -14.69 -4.41
C SER A 261 -0.72 -13.89 -3.16
N GLN A 262 -1.52 -12.85 -3.34
CA GLN A 262 -2.05 -11.97 -2.31
C GLN A 262 -3.36 -12.44 -1.64
N ILE A 263 -3.68 -11.81 -0.49
CA ILE A 263 -5.04 -11.78 0.07
C ILE A 263 -5.84 -10.69 -0.65
N THR A 264 -7.01 -11.04 -1.20
CA THR A 264 -7.83 -10.12 -1.98
C THR A 264 -9.22 -9.93 -1.35
N ILE A 265 -9.52 -8.69 -0.99
CA ILE A 265 -10.80 -8.22 -0.43
C ILE A 265 -11.48 -7.36 -1.50
N GLU A 266 -12.23 -7.99 -2.40
CA GLU A 266 -12.77 -7.33 -3.60
C GLU A 266 -14.31 -7.31 -3.62
N GLY A 267 -14.89 -6.10 -3.70
CA GLY A 267 -16.34 -5.91 -3.82
C GLY A 267 -17.13 -6.35 -2.59
N VAL A 268 -16.52 -6.32 -1.41
CA VAL A 268 -17.09 -6.85 -0.16
C VAL A 268 -17.06 -5.82 0.96
N SER A 269 -17.70 -6.14 2.08
CA SER A 269 -17.63 -5.29 3.27
C SER A 269 -17.53 -6.09 4.57
N ASN A 270 -17.13 -5.40 5.65
CA ASN A 270 -17.01 -5.97 6.99
C ASN A 270 -15.97 -7.10 7.03
N VAL A 271 -14.70 -6.75 6.86
CA VAL A 271 -13.59 -7.70 6.93
C VAL A 271 -12.57 -7.24 7.98
N ILE A 272 -12.17 -8.15 8.87
CA ILE A 272 -11.08 -7.95 9.81
C ILE A 272 -9.95 -8.94 9.46
N VAL A 273 -8.74 -8.44 9.32
CA VAL A 273 -7.51 -9.23 9.24
C VAL A 273 -6.66 -8.88 10.46
N HIS A 274 -6.52 -9.84 11.39
CA HIS A 274 -5.92 -9.58 12.69
C HIS A 274 -4.90 -10.64 13.11
N GLY A 275 -3.72 -10.19 13.56
CA GLY A 275 -2.78 -11.05 14.27
C GLY A 275 -2.05 -12.08 13.41
N ILE A 276 -1.81 -11.80 12.12
CA ILE A 276 -1.12 -12.73 11.20
C ILE A 276 0.14 -12.11 10.59
N HIS A 277 1.07 -12.98 10.19
CA HIS A 277 2.25 -12.62 9.39
C HIS A 277 1.93 -12.84 7.91
N VAL A 278 2.15 -11.83 7.07
CA VAL A 278 2.01 -11.93 5.61
C VAL A 278 3.29 -11.44 4.95
N HIS A 279 4.03 -12.36 4.33
CA HIS A 279 5.34 -12.04 3.76
C HIS A 279 5.79 -13.03 2.69
N ASP A 280 6.85 -12.67 1.97
CA ASP A 280 7.39 -13.46 0.86
C ASP A 280 6.29 -13.79 -0.17
N ILE A 281 5.50 -12.77 -0.50
CA ILE A 281 4.39 -12.87 -1.44
C ILE A 281 4.88 -12.64 -2.86
N LEU A 282 4.55 -13.59 -3.73
CA LEU A 282 4.88 -13.58 -5.15
C LEU A 282 3.64 -13.36 -6.01
N THR A 283 3.84 -12.90 -7.24
CA THR A 283 2.80 -12.86 -8.27
C THR A 283 2.28 -14.26 -8.57
N SER A 284 1.01 -14.37 -8.96
CA SER A 284 0.39 -15.64 -9.33
C SER A 284 -0.65 -15.45 -10.41
N GLY A 285 -1.01 -16.53 -11.11
CA GLY A 285 -2.07 -16.52 -12.12
C GLY A 285 -1.57 -16.34 -13.56
N PRO A 286 -2.50 -16.40 -14.53
CA PRO A 286 -3.95 -16.47 -14.33
C PRO A 286 -4.44 -17.83 -13.82
N HIS A 287 -5.55 -17.83 -13.08
CA HIS A 287 -6.13 -19.04 -12.50
C HIS A 287 -7.66 -19.03 -12.56
N HIS A 288 -8.27 -20.21 -12.62
CA HIS A 288 -9.66 -20.38 -12.18
C HIS A 288 -9.65 -20.70 -10.70
N ILE A 289 -10.17 -19.79 -9.87
CA ILE A 289 -10.17 -19.91 -8.42
C ILE A 289 -11.58 -19.85 -7.85
N LEU A 290 -11.78 -20.46 -6.69
CA LEU A 290 -13.01 -20.32 -5.92
C LEU A 290 -13.14 -18.88 -5.37
N THR A 291 -14.19 -18.18 -5.76
CA THR A 291 -14.48 -16.79 -5.33
C THR A 291 -15.69 -16.70 -4.39
N ALA A 292 -16.59 -17.67 -4.45
CA ALA A 292 -17.76 -17.80 -3.57
C ALA A 292 -18.13 -19.30 -3.45
N PRO A 293 -19.07 -19.69 -2.57
CA PRO A 293 -19.47 -21.09 -2.44
C PRO A 293 -19.92 -21.65 -3.80
N ASN A 294 -19.22 -22.68 -4.28
CA ASN A 294 -19.46 -23.35 -5.57
C ASN A 294 -19.24 -22.50 -6.82
N LEU A 295 -18.75 -21.26 -6.70
CA LEU A 295 -18.43 -20.40 -7.85
C LEU A 295 -16.92 -20.34 -8.06
N ARG A 296 -16.49 -20.75 -9.25
CA ARG A 296 -15.12 -20.53 -9.72
C ARG A 296 -15.10 -19.47 -10.80
N THR A 297 -14.23 -18.49 -10.64
CA THR A 297 -14.08 -17.38 -11.59
C THR A 297 -12.68 -17.40 -12.16
N PHE A 298 -12.57 -17.06 -13.46
CA PHE A 298 -11.27 -16.78 -14.07
C PHE A 298 -10.73 -15.47 -13.51
N ARG A 299 -9.47 -15.49 -13.06
CA ARG A 299 -8.73 -14.35 -12.53
C ARG A 299 -7.47 -14.17 -13.33
N GLY A 300 -7.15 -12.91 -13.62
CA GLY A 300 -5.87 -12.53 -14.22
C GLY A 300 -4.70 -12.80 -13.28
N SER A 301 -3.52 -12.35 -13.68
CA SER A 301 -2.36 -12.35 -12.78
C SER A 301 -2.57 -11.36 -11.64
N SER A 302 -2.23 -11.77 -10.43
CA SER A 302 -2.15 -10.89 -9.27
C SER A 302 -0.83 -10.11 -9.31
N ASP A 303 -0.87 -8.87 -8.82
CA ASP A 303 0.31 -8.00 -8.73
C ASP A 303 1.29 -8.48 -7.65
N GLY A 304 0.80 -9.28 -6.70
CA GLY A 304 1.60 -9.86 -5.62
C GLY A 304 1.72 -8.91 -4.42
N ASP A 305 0.62 -8.23 -4.08
CA ASP A 305 0.49 -7.46 -2.83
C ASP A 305 0.44 -8.40 -1.61
N ALA A 306 0.64 -7.91 -0.39
CA ALA A 306 0.30 -8.73 0.77
C ALA A 306 -1.24 -8.78 0.99
N ILE A 307 -1.88 -7.61 1.05
CA ILE A 307 -3.33 -7.44 1.20
C ILE A 307 -3.82 -6.39 0.21
N HIS A 308 -4.74 -6.78 -0.67
CA HIS A 308 -5.37 -5.88 -1.65
C HIS A 308 -6.85 -5.70 -1.38
N ILE A 309 -7.25 -4.46 -1.13
CA ILE A 309 -8.62 -4.02 -0.84
C ILE A 309 -9.12 -3.24 -2.06
N LYS A 310 -10.12 -3.78 -2.76
CA LYS A 310 -10.56 -3.26 -4.05
C LYS A 310 -12.08 -3.11 -4.10
N GLY A 311 -12.58 -1.89 -4.23
CA GLY A 311 -14.01 -1.59 -4.18
C GLY A 311 -14.73 -2.13 -2.95
N SER A 312 -14.05 -2.11 -1.80
CA SER A 312 -14.55 -2.70 -0.55
C SER A 312 -14.67 -1.66 0.55
N SER A 313 -15.51 -1.93 1.56
CA SER A 313 -15.74 -0.98 2.65
C SER A 313 -15.77 -1.63 4.04
N ASN A 314 -15.48 -0.84 5.08
CA ASN A 314 -15.45 -1.31 6.46
C ASN A 314 -14.44 -2.46 6.61
N VAL A 315 -13.17 -2.14 6.42
CA VAL A 315 -12.05 -3.10 6.50
C VAL A 315 -11.09 -2.67 7.60
N TRP A 316 -10.65 -3.63 8.41
CA TRP A 316 -9.70 -3.40 9.49
C TRP A 316 -8.53 -4.39 9.39
N VAL A 317 -7.33 -3.85 9.19
CA VAL A 317 -6.07 -4.61 9.23
C VAL A 317 -5.37 -4.23 10.52
N ASP A 318 -5.22 -5.20 11.43
CA ASP A 318 -4.79 -4.93 12.80
C ASP A 318 -3.74 -5.95 13.28
N HIS A 319 -2.74 -5.52 14.05
CA HIS A 319 -1.73 -6.44 14.60
C HIS A 319 -1.12 -7.39 13.56
N CYS A 320 -0.91 -6.93 12.33
CA CYS A 320 -0.31 -7.75 11.28
C CYS A 320 1.20 -7.47 11.16
N PHE A 321 1.96 -8.49 10.78
CA PHE A 321 3.35 -8.32 10.34
C PHE A 321 3.37 -8.40 8.82
N LEU A 322 3.90 -7.38 8.16
CA LEU A 322 3.83 -7.21 6.71
C LEU A 322 5.21 -6.88 6.14
N ALA A 323 5.73 -7.74 5.26
CA ALA A 323 7.07 -7.57 4.68
C ALA A 323 7.21 -8.29 3.33
N LYS A 324 8.21 -7.90 2.52
CA LYS A 324 8.69 -8.70 1.37
C LYS A 324 7.60 -9.23 0.41
N ALA A 325 6.61 -8.42 0.07
CA ALA A 325 5.71 -8.70 -1.05
C ALA A 325 6.35 -8.27 -2.39
N THR A 326 5.80 -8.72 -3.52
CA THR A 326 6.32 -8.39 -4.85
C THR A 326 5.97 -6.97 -5.28
N ASP A 327 4.73 -6.53 -5.07
CA ASP A 327 4.33 -5.14 -5.33
C ASP A 327 4.14 -4.33 -4.04
N GLY A 328 2.93 -4.24 -3.49
CA GLY A 328 2.61 -3.50 -2.26
C GLY A 328 2.40 -4.37 -1.02
N LEU A 329 2.33 -3.76 0.17
CA LEU A 329 1.90 -4.50 1.38
C LEU A 329 0.39 -4.33 1.62
N VAL A 330 -0.13 -3.12 1.70
CA VAL A 330 -1.57 -2.88 1.86
C VAL A 330 -2.04 -1.84 0.87
N ASP A 331 -2.82 -2.30 -0.11
CA ASP A 331 -3.31 -1.46 -1.19
C ASP A 331 -4.83 -1.33 -1.13
N GLY A 332 -5.33 -0.09 -1.06
CA GLY A 332 -6.76 0.25 -1.10
C GLY A 332 -7.10 1.02 -2.37
N THR A 333 -7.94 0.46 -3.24
CA THR A 333 -8.18 1.00 -4.58
C THR A 333 -9.65 0.91 -4.98
N LYS A 334 -10.03 1.54 -6.09
CA LYS A 334 -11.34 1.37 -6.72
C LYS A 334 -12.52 1.75 -5.82
N ASN A 335 -12.45 2.93 -5.19
CA ASN A 335 -13.43 3.48 -4.24
C ASN A 335 -13.49 2.73 -2.90
N SER A 336 -12.39 2.08 -2.50
CA SER A 336 -12.36 1.42 -1.18
C SER A 336 -12.32 2.44 -0.05
N THR A 337 -13.23 2.33 0.92
CA THR A 337 -13.39 3.37 1.96
C THR A 337 -13.66 2.74 3.32
N ASN A 338 -13.65 3.54 4.38
CA ASN A 338 -13.80 3.06 5.75
C ASN A 338 -12.76 1.99 6.09
N ILE A 339 -11.48 2.34 5.92
CA ILE A 339 -10.35 1.45 6.19
C ILE A 339 -9.58 1.96 7.41
N THR A 340 -9.27 1.06 8.34
CA THR A 340 -8.26 1.29 9.39
C THR A 340 -7.14 0.28 9.24
N VAL A 341 -5.90 0.77 9.22
CA VAL A 341 -4.68 -0.04 9.35
C VAL A 341 -4.03 0.34 10.68
N SER A 342 -4.00 -0.60 11.63
CA SER A 342 -3.53 -0.31 12.99
C SER A 342 -2.65 -1.38 13.60
N ASN A 343 -1.89 -0.98 14.62
CA ASN A 343 -1.06 -1.85 15.45
C ASN A 343 -0.15 -2.80 14.66
N SER A 344 0.15 -2.49 13.40
CA SER A 344 0.83 -3.41 12.50
C SER A 344 2.31 -3.05 12.40
N TYR A 345 3.13 -4.07 12.17
CA TYR A 345 4.57 -3.94 12.01
C TYR A 345 4.95 -4.14 10.55
N PHE A 346 5.64 -3.15 9.99
CA PHE A 346 6.08 -3.15 8.60
C PHE A 346 7.60 -3.12 8.53
N GLU A 347 8.19 -3.94 7.67
CA GLU A 347 9.63 -3.90 7.41
C GLU A 347 10.01 -4.42 6.02
N ASN A 348 11.25 -4.15 5.61
CA ASN A 348 11.93 -4.79 4.47
C ASN A 348 11.09 -4.78 3.18
N HIS A 349 10.64 -3.59 2.76
CA HIS A 349 9.76 -3.45 1.61
C HIS A 349 9.83 -2.07 0.96
N ASN A 350 9.59 -2.00 -0.35
CA ASN A 350 9.67 -0.73 -1.09
C ASN A 350 8.36 0.06 -1.04
N LYS A 351 7.26 -0.50 -1.53
CA LYS A 351 5.98 0.18 -1.76
C LYS A 351 4.96 -0.21 -0.67
N VAL A 352 5.03 0.40 0.50
CA VAL A 352 4.33 -0.15 1.68
C VAL A 352 2.80 -0.06 1.60
N MET A 353 2.21 1.13 1.46
CA MET A 353 0.75 1.28 1.39
C MET A 353 0.32 2.27 0.31
N LEU A 354 -0.51 1.83 -0.63
CA LEU A 354 -1.11 2.70 -1.65
C LEU A 354 -2.63 2.81 -1.47
N PHE A 355 -3.11 4.04 -1.31
CA PHE A 355 -4.55 4.35 -1.31
C PHE A 355 -4.89 5.19 -2.54
N GLY A 356 -5.60 4.59 -3.50
CA GLY A 356 -5.91 5.15 -4.80
C GLY A 356 -4.82 4.86 -5.84
N ALA A 357 -5.17 4.10 -6.88
CA ALA A 357 -4.19 3.54 -7.82
C ALA A 357 -3.86 4.47 -9.00
N SER A 358 -4.83 5.27 -9.46
CA SER A 358 -4.75 5.90 -10.78
C SER A 358 -5.24 7.35 -10.75
N PRO A 359 -4.59 8.27 -11.49
CA PRO A 359 -5.06 9.65 -11.67
C PRO A 359 -6.32 9.77 -12.55
N LYS A 360 -6.89 8.64 -12.98
CA LYS A 360 -8.16 8.58 -13.74
C LYS A 360 -9.34 8.13 -12.88
N ASP A 361 -9.08 7.71 -11.64
CA ASP A 361 -10.08 7.16 -10.72
C ASP A 361 -10.56 8.25 -9.74
N ASP A 362 -11.11 9.36 -10.24
CA ASP A 362 -11.50 10.51 -9.42
C ASP A 362 -12.60 10.22 -8.37
N TYR A 363 -13.34 9.12 -8.55
CA TYR A 363 -14.27 8.60 -7.55
C TYR A 363 -13.57 8.18 -6.24
N ASP A 364 -12.25 7.96 -6.25
CA ASP A 364 -11.43 7.69 -5.06
C ASP A 364 -11.39 8.89 -4.09
N ARG A 365 -11.96 10.05 -4.45
CA ARG A 365 -12.20 11.17 -3.52
C ARG A 365 -13.07 10.79 -2.31
N ASN A 366 -13.84 9.71 -2.39
CA ASN A 366 -14.66 9.23 -1.29
C ASN A 366 -13.93 8.28 -0.33
N MET A 367 -12.68 7.91 -0.63
CA MET A 367 -11.89 7.04 0.25
C MET A 367 -11.57 7.77 1.56
N GLN A 368 -11.78 7.07 2.67
CA GLN A 368 -11.42 7.54 4.01
C GLN A 368 -10.60 6.45 4.72
N ILE A 369 -9.36 6.79 5.07
CA ILE A 369 -8.36 5.85 5.59
C ILE A 369 -7.82 6.36 6.93
N THR A 370 -7.71 5.46 7.90
CA THR A 370 -6.98 5.69 9.16
C THR A 370 -5.75 4.80 9.19
N VAL A 371 -4.59 5.40 9.42
CA VAL A 371 -3.32 4.69 9.66
C VAL A 371 -2.89 5.08 11.07
N ALA A 372 -2.99 4.16 12.03
CA ALA A 372 -2.77 4.49 13.43
C ALA A 372 -2.01 3.45 14.24
N PHE A 373 -1.18 3.87 15.18
CA PHE A 373 -0.44 2.97 16.09
C PHE A 373 0.47 1.94 15.39
N ASN A 374 0.79 2.15 14.10
CA ASN A 374 1.68 1.26 13.39
C ASN A 374 3.14 1.56 13.74
N ARG A 375 3.97 0.53 13.62
CA ARG A 375 5.42 0.66 13.71
C ARG A 375 6.03 0.40 12.34
N PHE A 376 6.61 1.45 11.76
CA PHE A 376 7.38 1.39 10.53
C PHE A 376 8.83 1.10 10.90
N GLY A 377 9.21 -0.15 10.69
CA GLY A 377 10.52 -0.74 11.00
C GLY A 377 11.59 -0.44 9.94
N PRO A 378 12.71 -1.18 9.98
CA PRO A 378 13.82 -0.99 9.07
C PRO A 378 13.50 -1.48 7.65
N GLY A 379 14.32 -1.03 6.69
CA GLY A 379 14.25 -1.52 5.31
C GLY A 379 13.03 -1.04 4.52
N LEU A 380 12.30 -0.03 5.00
CA LEU A 380 11.17 0.56 4.29
C LEU A 380 11.61 1.71 3.38
N THR A 381 11.12 1.72 2.13
CA THR A 381 11.52 2.75 1.16
C THR A 381 10.54 3.92 1.13
N GLN A 382 9.25 3.66 0.92
CA GLN A 382 8.26 4.71 0.66
C GLN A 382 6.82 4.27 0.89
N ARG A 383 5.89 5.21 0.75
CA ARG A 383 4.43 5.00 0.84
C ARG A 383 3.98 4.59 2.25
N LEU A 384 4.24 5.44 3.24
CA LEU A 384 3.95 5.21 4.66
C LEU A 384 2.90 6.18 5.24
N PRO A 385 1.72 6.42 4.63
CA PRO A 385 1.18 5.85 3.39
C PRO A 385 1.46 6.72 2.15
N ARG A 386 1.07 6.24 0.96
CA ARG A 386 0.80 7.10 -0.22
C ARG A 386 -0.69 7.15 -0.49
N CYS A 387 -1.26 8.35 -0.64
CA CYS A 387 -2.67 8.53 -0.97
C CYS A 387 -2.87 9.35 -2.24
N ARG A 388 -3.97 9.08 -2.94
CA ARG A 388 -4.46 9.83 -4.08
C ARG A 388 -5.94 10.15 -3.88
N TYR A 389 -6.34 11.39 -4.12
CA TYR A 389 -7.71 11.93 -3.96
C TYR A 389 -8.35 11.87 -2.57
N GLY A 390 -8.27 10.73 -1.89
CA GLY A 390 -8.97 10.44 -0.65
C GLY A 390 -8.43 11.20 0.55
N SER A 391 -9.06 10.93 1.70
CA SER A 391 -8.70 11.52 2.99
C SER A 391 -7.99 10.48 3.87
N CYS A 392 -6.82 10.85 4.41
CA CYS A 392 -6.00 9.99 5.25
C CYS A 392 -5.75 10.65 6.62
N HIS A 393 -6.22 9.99 7.68
CA HIS A 393 -5.79 10.26 9.05
C HIS A 393 -4.54 9.45 9.36
N VAL A 394 -3.40 10.10 9.59
CA VAL A 394 -2.15 9.43 9.95
C VAL A 394 -1.81 9.82 11.38
N ALA A 395 -2.07 8.94 12.34
CA ALA A 395 -2.06 9.30 13.75
C ALA A 395 -1.32 8.33 14.67
N ASN A 396 -0.49 8.85 15.58
CA ASN A 396 0.24 8.04 16.57
C ASN A 396 1.07 6.86 16.02
N ASN A 397 1.58 6.96 14.79
CA ASN A 397 2.49 5.96 14.23
C ASN A 397 3.94 6.25 14.61
N PHE A 398 4.76 5.21 14.70
CA PHE A 398 6.19 5.31 14.97
C PHE A 398 7.02 4.93 13.74
N TYR A 399 7.71 5.91 13.15
CA TYR A 399 8.68 5.72 12.07
C TYR A 399 10.07 5.61 12.68
N THR A 400 10.49 4.38 12.95
CA THR A 400 11.59 4.10 13.89
C THR A 400 12.97 4.16 13.26
N SER A 401 13.06 3.80 11.98
CA SER A 401 14.33 3.51 11.30
C SER A 401 14.54 4.38 10.04
N GLY A 402 13.77 5.45 9.91
CA GLY A 402 13.73 6.27 8.71
C GLY A 402 13.05 5.59 7.52
N TRP A 403 13.18 6.23 6.36
CA TRP A 403 12.62 5.79 5.08
C TRP A 403 13.67 5.90 3.97
N GLY A 404 13.49 5.11 2.91
CA GLY A 404 14.40 5.13 1.76
C GLY A 404 14.26 6.38 0.88
N LEU A 405 13.04 6.89 0.69
CA LEU A 405 12.73 8.07 -0.15
C LEU A 405 11.89 9.10 0.62
N TYR A 406 10.68 8.72 1.05
CA TYR A 406 9.76 9.56 1.85
C TYR A 406 8.88 8.67 2.74
N ALA A 407 8.19 9.24 3.74
CA ALA A 407 7.14 8.53 4.49
C ALA A 407 5.74 8.91 3.96
N ILE A 408 5.41 10.19 4.12
CA ILE A 408 4.28 11.01 3.68
C ILE A 408 4.05 11.18 2.16
N GLY A 409 3.39 10.30 1.41
CA GLY A 409 3.29 10.46 -0.07
C GLY A 409 1.91 10.80 -0.62
N GLY A 410 1.85 11.51 -1.74
CA GLY A 410 0.57 11.63 -2.45
C GLY A 410 0.59 12.46 -3.73
N SER A 411 -0.49 12.30 -4.49
CA SER A 411 -0.70 12.88 -5.83
C SER A 411 -2.20 13.14 -6.05
N GLU A 412 -2.55 14.02 -6.98
CA GLU A 412 -3.95 14.38 -7.32
C GLU A 412 -4.81 14.79 -6.11
N ASP A 413 -4.30 15.71 -5.28
CA ASP A 413 -5.05 16.39 -4.22
C ASP A 413 -5.65 15.47 -3.12
N PRO A 414 -4.83 14.62 -2.46
CA PRO A 414 -5.27 13.91 -1.27
C PRO A 414 -5.26 14.84 -0.06
N THR A 415 -6.12 14.57 0.92
CA THR A 415 -6.11 15.26 2.22
C THR A 415 -5.32 14.43 3.23
N PHE A 416 -4.29 15.02 3.83
CA PHE A 416 -3.53 14.41 4.92
C PHE A 416 -3.69 15.18 6.22
N LEU A 417 -4.22 14.49 7.23
CA LEU A 417 -4.21 14.94 8.61
C LEU A 417 -3.18 14.08 9.37
N SER A 418 -1.95 14.61 9.52
CA SER A 418 -0.88 13.97 10.30
C SER A 418 -0.94 14.49 11.73
N GLN A 419 -1.15 13.59 12.71
CA GLN A 419 -1.27 13.99 14.11
C GLN A 419 -0.49 13.10 15.08
N CYS A 420 0.31 13.75 15.92
CA CYS A 420 1.00 13.12 17.04
C CYS A 420 1.76 11.83 16.72
N ASN A 421 2.33 11.72 15.52
CA ASN A 421 3.26 10.67 15.11
C ASN A 421 4.65 10.95 15.66
N ARG A 422 5.53 9.95 15.59
CA ARG A 422 6.95 10.09 15.89
C ARG A 422 7.78 9.72 14.67
N PHE A 423 8.44 10.70 14.07
CA PHE A 423 9.29 10.52 12.89
C PHE A 423 10.77 10.57 13.26
N VAL A 424 11.48 9.47 13.09
CA VAL A 424 12.95 9.44 13.14
C VAL A 424 13.45 9.36 11.70
N ALA A 425 14.01 10.46 11.18
CA ALA A 425 14.57 10.46 9.84
C ALA A 425 15.79 9.53 9.73
N PRO A 426 16.07 8.97 8.54
CA PRO A 426 17.32 8.25 8.27
C PRO A 426 18.54 9.17 8.41
N ASP A 427 19.73 8.61 8.63
CA ASP A 427 20.95 9.40 8.83
C ASP A 427 21.37 10.22 7.61
N ALA A 428 21.00 9.76 6.41
CA ALA A 428 21.30 10.47 5.17
C ALA A 428 20.70 11.89 5.18
N THR A 429 21.55 12.88 4.88
CA THR A 429 21.22 14.30 4.98
C THR A 429 20.20 14.78 3.96
N ASN A 430 20.04 14.08 2.84
CA ASN A 430 19.08 14.39 1.78
C ASN A 430 17.72 13.70 1.94
N ARG A 431 17.48 13.01 3.06
CA ARG A 431 16.25 12.23 3.31
C ARG A 431 15.63 12.61 4.65
N LYS A 432 15.45 13.90 4.88
CA LYS A 432 14.92 14.47 6.12
C LYS A 432 13.44 14.85 6.03
N GLU A 433 12.99 15.18 4.84
CA GLU A 433 11.59 15.52 4.63
C GLU A 433 10.71 14.26 4.73
N VAL A 434 9.68 14.33 5.58
CA VAL A 434 8.66 13.30 5.75
C VAL A 434 7.80 13.19 4.49
N THR A 435 7.47 14.33 3.90
CA THR A 435 6.49 14.48 2.83
C THR A 435 7.09 14.44 1.44
N SER A 436 6.35 13.88 0.48
CA SER A 436 6.66 13.94 -0.95
C SER A 436 5.38 14.11 -1.76
N ARG A 437 5.34 15.18 -2.57
CA ARG A 437 4.32 15.38 -3.59
C ARG A 437 4.78 14.69 -4.87
N ILE A 438 3.93 13.85 -5.43
CA ILE A 438 4.24 13.00 -6.57
C ILE A 438 3.48 13.52 -7.78
N ASP A 439 4.17 13.60 -8.91
CA ASP A 439 3.58 13.90 -10.20
C ASP A 439 3.35 12.58 -10.95
N ASP A 440 2.09 12.22 -11.15
CA ASP A 440 1.68 11.03 -11.92
C ASP A 440 0.99 11.42 -13.24
N ASP A 441 1.31 12.59 -13.79
CA ASP A 441 0.68 13.16 -14.99
C ASP A 441 -0.84 13.36 -14.84
N GLY A 442 -1.32 13.46 -13.60
CA GLY A 442 -2.71 13.72 -13.25
C GLY A 442 -3.03 15.21 -13.05
N PRO A 443 -4.33 15.54 -12.88
CA PRO A 443 -4.74 16.90 -12.56
C PRO A 443 -4.13 17.37 -11.22
N THR A 444 -3.48 18.52 -11.23
CA THR A 444 -2.83 19.10 -10.04
C THR A 444 -3.77 19.91 -9.15
N PHE A 445 -5.02 20.13 -9.58
CA PHE A 445 -6.03 20.92 -8.87
C PHE A 445 -5.54 22.33 -8.47
N GLY A 446 -4.73 22.94 -9.33
CA GLY A 446 -4.19 24.27 -9.10
C GLY A 446 -2.89 24.32 -8.30
N GLY A 447 -2.18 23.18 -8.22
CA GLY A 447 -0.85 23.04 -7.63
C GLY A 447 -0.88 22.43 -6.23
N TRP A 448 0.18 21.68 -5.88
CA TRP A 448 0.27 20.95 -4.61
C TRP A 448 0.15 21.85 -3.38
N GLN A 449 0.47 23.15 -3.50
CA GLN A 449 0.35 24.13 -2.44
C GLN A 449 -1.09 24.30 -1.95
N LYS A 450 -2.09 23.91 -2.77
CA LYS A 450 -3.51 23.93 -2.42
C LYS A 450 -3.99 22.64 -1.77
N TRP A 451 -3.23 21.56 -1.84
CA TRP A 451 -3.63 20.28 -1.26
C TRP A 451 -3.56 20.38 0.26
N ASP A 452 -4.60 19.93 0.96
CA ASP A 452 -4.71 20.06 2.41
C ASP A 452 -3.86 19.00 3.13
N TRP A 453 -2.64 19.38 3.50
CA TRP A 453 -1.68 18.53 4.21
C TRP A 453 -1.20 19.27 5.45
N VAL A 454 -1.55 18.77 6.62
CA VAL A 454 -1.19 19.37 7.90
C VAL A 454 -0.54 18.36 8.84
N SER A 455 0.41 18.85 9.62
CA SER A 455 1.03 18.13 10.73
C SER A 455 0.73 18.89 12.03
N THR A 456 0.21 18.20 13.04
CA THR A 456 -0.03 18.78 14.37
C THR A 456 0.34 17.83 15.50
N GLY A 457 1.10 18.32 16.48
CA GLY A 457 1.59 17.50 17.61
C GLY A 457 2.60 16.42 17.24
N ASP A 458 3.02 16.31 15.98
CA ASP A 458 4.05 15.37 15.52
C ASP A 458 5.40 15.66 16.18
N SER A 459 6.13 14.59 16.51
CA SER A 459 7.50 14.66 17.03
C SER A 459 8.50 14.29 15.95
N PHE A 460 9.48 15.16 15.72
CA PHE A 460 10.51 14.99 14.70
C PHE A 460 11.88 14.79 15.35
N ALA A 461 12.61 13.77 14.89
CA ALA A 461 13.94 13.44 15.36
C ALA A 461 14.90 13.21 14.19
N ASN A 462 16.20 13.32 14.46
CA ASN A 462 17.27 13.21 13.47
C ASN A 462 17.12 14.18 12.28
N GLY A 463 16.60 15.38 12.52
CA GLY A 463 16.38 16.40 11.49
C GLY A 463 15.15 16.20 10.62
N ALA A 464 14.26 15.25 10.96
CA ALA A 464 12.99 15.09 10.26
C ALA A 464 12.19 16.41 10.24
N PHE A 465 11.43 16.65 9.18
CA PHE A 465 10.46 17.75 9.13
C PHE A 465 9.32 17.44 8.16
N PHE A 466 8.21 18.16 8.31
CA PHE A 466 7.01 18.01 7.49
C PHE A 466 6.71 19.31 6.74
N THR A 467 6.53 19.24 5.42
CA THR A 467 6.13 20.40 4.61
C THR A 467 4.61 20.39 4.40
N GLY A 468 3.93 21.25 5.15
CA GLY A 468 2.49 21.46 5.05
C GLY A 468 2.08 22.25 3.80
N SER A 469 0.81 22.12 3.43
CA SER A 469 0.17 22.86 2.33
C SER A 469 -1.34 23.00 2.57
N GLY A 470 -2.02 23.84 1.77
CA GLY A 470 -3.44 24.11 1.96
C GLY A 470 -3.72 24.84 3.28
N VAL A 471 -4.86 24.54 3.89
CA VAL A 471 -5.26 25.16 5.16
C VAL A 471 -4.36 24.66 6.29
N GLN A 472 -3.59 25.55 6.91
CA GLN A 472 -2.63 25.15 7.96
C GLN A 472 -3.27 24.88 9.33
N ASN A 473 -4.53 25.28 9.53
CA ASN A 473 -5.26 25.00 10.77
C ASN A 473 -5.85 23.58 10.74
N ALA A 474 -5.29 22.65 11.51
CA ALA A 474 -5.75 21.27 11.59
C ALA A 474 -7.18 21.12 12.15
N SER A 475 -7.73 22.13 12.83
CA SER A 475 -9.12 22.18 13.29
C SER A 475 -10.09 22.73 12.24
N ALA A 476 -9.60 23.14 11.07
CA ALA A 476 -10.45 23.59 9.97
C ALA A 476 -11.34 22.44 9.46
N SER A 477 -12.52 22.82 8.96
CA SER A 477 -13.50 21.89 8.42
C SER A 477 -12.99 21.10 7.21
N ASN A 478 -11.98 21.61 6.52
CA ASN A 478 -11.24 20.91 5.46
C ASN A 478 -10.74 19.52 5.90
N TYR A 479 -10.38 19.37 7.18
CA TYR A 479 -9.87 18.13 7.73
C TYR A 479 -10.94 17.24 8.35
N ASP A 480 -12.21 17.65 8.40
CA ASP A 480 -13.29 16.86 9.01
C ASP A 480 -13.43 15.49 8.35
N ARG A 481 -13.24 15.43 7.01
CA ARG A 481 -13.26 14.19 6.24
C ARG A 481 -12.06 13.28 6.49
N ALA A 482 -10.96 13.84 7.00
CA ALA A 482 -9.75 13.11 7.36
C ALA A 482 -9.63 12.88 8.88
N ARG A 483 -10.51 13.44 9.72
CA ARG A 483 -10.47 13.27 11.17
C ARG A 483 -11.30 12.06 11.57
N SER A 484 -10.65 11.08 12.20
CA SER A 484 -11.31 9.81 12.52
C SER A 484 -11.30 9.45 14.01
N PHE A 485 -10.40 10.03 14.81
CA PHE A 485 -10.38 9.94 16.28
C PHE A 485 -9.48 11.04 16.87
N VAL A 486 -9.43 11.15 18.20
CA VAL A 486 -8.52 12.10 18.88
C VAL A 486 -7.23 11.39 19.30
N PRO A 487 -6.06 11.73 18.73
CA PRO A 487 -4.80 11.06 19.03
C PRO A 487 -4.25 11.44 20.42
N ARG A 488 -3.42 10.56 20.97
CA ARG A 488 -2.62 10.85 22.18
C ARG A 488 -1.40 11.69 21.82
N HIS A 489 -0.76 12.33 22.80
CA HIS A 489 0.45 13.11 22.57
C HIS A 489 1.62 12.23 22.04
N ALA A 490 2.45 12.77 21.14
CA ALA A 490 3.52 12.01 20.47
C ALA A 490 4.55 11.37 21.43
N SER A 491 4.69 11.88 22.65
CA SER A 491 5.55 11.28 23.68
C SER A 491 5.12 9.86 24.09
N TRP A 492 3.86 9.48 23.88
CA TRP A 492 3.34 8.16 24.20
C TRP A 492 3.53 7.14 23.07
N VAL A 493 3.84 7.60 21.85
CA VAL A 493 3.86 6.75 20.64
C VAL A 493 4.79 5.55 20.79
N ALA A 494 5.97 5.73 21.39
CA ALA A 494 6.90 4.62 21.57
C ALA A 494 6.33 3.50 22.44
N ALA A 495 5.57 3.83 23.49
CA ALA A 495 4.93 2.84 24.36
C ALA A 495 3.69 2.23 23.70
N MET A 496 2.83 3.05 23.07
CA MET A 496 1.59 2.58 22.42
C MET A 496 1.84 1.66 21.21
N THR A 497 3.05 1.70 20.64
CA THR A 497 3.45 0.91 19.45
C THR A 497 4.54 -0.13 19.76
N GLU A 498 4.83 -0.36 21.05
CA GLU A 498 5.85 -1.33 21.47
C GLU A 498 5.54 -2.73 20.96
N ASP A 499 4.26 -3.12 21.03
CA ASP A 499 3.73 -4.44 20.66
C ASP A 499 3.08 -4.47 19.28
N ALA A 500 3.45 -3.56 18.37
CA ALA A 500 2.96 -3.60 17.00
C ALA A 500 3.38 -4.90 16.29
N GLY A 501 2.46 -5.49 15.52
CA GLY A 501 2.59 -6.81 14.90
C GLY A 501 1.77 -7.89 15.62
N PRO A 502 1.85 -9.16 15.20
CA PRO A 502 1.11 -10.26 15.81
C PRO A 502 1.49 -10.46 17.27
N LEU A 503 0.48 -10.62 18.12
CA LEU A 503 0.66 -10.79 19.56
C LEU A 503 0.74 -12.27 19.94
N ASN A 504 1.62 -12.59 20.89
CA ASN A 504 1.68 -13.92 21.50
C ASN A 504 0.63 -14.07 22.62
N CYS A 505 -0.65 -14.16 22.23
CA CYS A 505 -1.74 -14.33 23.19
C CYS A 505 -1.80 -15.78 23.72
N VAL A 506 -1.71 -15.95 25.04
CA VAL A 506 -1.83 -17.27 25.69
C VAL A 506 -3.25 -17.46 26.26
N PRO A 507 -3.86 -18.65 26.11
CA PRO A 507 -5.11 -19.00 26.79
C PRO A 507 -5.12 -18.69 28.28
N LYS A 508 -6.22 -18.12 28.78
CA LYS A 508 -6.46 -17.80 30.20
C LYS A 508 -5.48 -16.79 30.81
N SER A 509 -4.75 -16.04 29.99
CA SER A 509 -4.02 -14.85 30.40
C SER A 509 -4.46 -13.67 29.57
N SER A 510 -4.18 -12.45 30.05
CA SER A 510 -4.25 -11.30 29.15
C SER A 510 -3.34 -11.57 27.95
N CYS A 511 -3.78 -11.09 26.80
CA CYS A 511 -2.83 -10.81 25.73
C CYS A 511 -2.13 -9.47 26.08
#